data_AF-A0A7Y2KUT6-F1
#
_entry.id   AF-A0A7Y2KUT6-F1
#
_cell.length_a   1.000
_cell.length_b   1.000
_cell.length_c   1.000
_cell.angle_alpha   90.00
_cell.angle_beta   90.00
_cell.angle_gamma   90.00
#
_symmetry.space_group_name_H-M   'P 1'
#
loop_
_entity.id
_entity.type
_entity.pdbx_description
1 polymer ?
#
loop_
_entity_poly.entity_id
_entity_poly.type
_entity_poly.pdbx_seq_one_letter_code
_entity_poly.pdbx_strand_id
1 'polypeptide(L)'
;MHTPPSSAVEGHSIDFIPENERTDKLSSQGPFWFLGNFTFFTMTIGFVGPSVGLSALWTILAGTLGIMFGTLFMAFHGSQGPHLGLPQMIQSRAQFGYRGVILALLATLFVFAGFNIVNLVLMMQGLKELFGFDPLTVALVVTVPATVLAILGHDWMHRSFKWALFLSIPLYGLVTLA
;
A
#
# COMPACT_ATOMS: atom_id res chain seq x y z
N MET A 1 -19.62 -26.12 8.99
CA MET A 1 -19.66 -25.69 7.57
C MET A 1 -20.18 -24.26 7.59
N HIS A 2 -19.29 -23.27 7.68
CA HIS A 2 -19.68 -21.86 7.71
C HIS A 2 -19.77 -21.35 6.28
N THR A 3 -20.97 -20.94 5.89
CA THR A 3 -21.21 -20.11 4.71
C THR A 3 -20.42 -18.80 4.85
N PRO A 4 -19.62 -18.40 3.85
CA PRO A 4 -19.01 -17.07 3.88
C PRO A 4 -20.13 -16.02 3.99
N PRO A 5 -19.90 -14.88 4.68
CA PRO A 5 -20.89 -13.82 4.75
C PRO A 5 -21.33 -13.43 3.33
N SER A 6 -22.63 -13.35 3.11
CA SER A 6 -23.29 -13.03 1.83
C SER A 6 -23.18 -11.54 1.44
N SER A 7 -22.39 -10.77 2.16
CA SER A 7 -22.18 -9.35 1.92
C SER A 7 -20.99 -9.14 0.99
N ALA A 8 -21.18 -8.35 -0.06
CA ALA A 8 -20.08 -7.91 -0.93
C ALA A 8 -19.11 -6.95 -0.23
N VAL A 9 -19.50 -6.40 0.93
CA VAL A 9 -18.75 -5.43 1.76
C VAL A 9 -18.20 -6.15 2.99
N GLU A 10 -16.93 -5.91 3.30
CA GLU A 10 -16.23 -6.41 4.50
C GLU A 10 -16.93 -5.97 5.80
N GLY A 11 -17.00 -6.88 6.78
CA GLY A 11 -17.91 -6.75 7.92
C GLY A 11 -17.30 -6.28 9.25
N HIS A 12 -16.00 -6.46 9.45
CA HIS A 12 -15.34 -6.18 10.74
C HIS A 12 -14.73 -4.79 10.79
N SER A 13 -14.21 -4.25 9.68
CA SER A 13 -13.56 -2.95 9.60
C SER A 13 -12.44 -2.75 10.65
N ILE A 14 -12.78 -2.24 11.84
CA ILE A 14 -11.86 -2.01 12.97
C ILE A 14 -12.08 -2.97 14.14
N ASP A 15 -13.11 -3.80 14.07
CA ASP A 15 -13.47 -4.75 15.12
C ASP A 15 -12.48 -5.92 15.20
N PHE A 16 -12.58 -6.64 16.31
CA PHE A 16 -11.77 -7.82 16.54
C PHE A 16 -12.09 -8.93 15.52
N ILE A 17 -11.04 -9.58 15.02
CA ILE A 17 -11.14 -10.74 14.13
C ILE A 17 -10.96 -12.04 14.95
N PRO A 18 -12.02 -12.86 15.08
CA PRO A 18 -11.95 -14.18 15.71
C PRO A 18 -10.92 -15.10 15.06
N GLU A 19 -10.32 -15.99 15.84
CA GLU A 19 -9.25 -16.87 15.36
C GLU A 19 -9.69 -17.78 14.19
N ASN A 20 -10.95 -18.23 14.19
CA ASN A 20 -11.53 -19.05 13.12
C ASN A 20 -11.75 -18.30 11.80
N GLU A 21 -11.65 -16.96 11.80
CA GLU A 21 -11.81 -16.12 10.61
C GLU A 21 -10.45 -15.65 10.05
N ARG A 22 -9.35 -15.94 10.75
CA ARG A 22 -7.97 -15.61 10.34
C ARG A 22 -7.45 -16.62 9.32
N THR A 23 -7.96 -16.52 8.09
CA THR A 23 -7.75 -17.55 7.06
C THR A 23 -6.63 -17.23 6.06
N ASP A 24 -6.07 -16.01 6.10
CA ASP A 24 -5.01 -15.60 5.17
C ASP A 24 -3.67 -16.26 5.43
N LYS A 25 -2.97 -16.54 4.33
CA LYS A 25 -1.62 -17.10 4.36
C LYS A 25 -0.58 -15.99 4.25
N LEU A 26 0.57 -16.15 4.92
CA LEU A 26 1.68 -15.21 4.78
C LEU A 26 2.11 -15.00 3.30
N SER A 27 2.05 -16.06 2.49
CA SER A 27 2.39 -15.98 1.07
C SER A 27 1.43 -15.13 0.22
N SER A 28 0.19 -14.89 0.68
CA SER A 28 -0.75 -14.00 -0.04
C SER A 28 -0.43 -12.52 0.16
N GLN A 29 0.41 -12.19 1.13
CA GLN A 29 0.81 -10.81 1.46
C GLN A 29 1.86 -10.26 0.48
N GLY A 30 2.73 -11.11 -0.06
CA GLY A 30 3.81 -10.69 -0.98
C GLY A 30 3.30 -9.88 -2.18
N PRO A 31 2.35 -10.42 -2.97
CA PRO A 31 1.74 -9.68 -4.08
C PRO A 31 1.10 -8.35 -3.68
N PHE A 32 0.42 -8.34 -2.53
CA PHE A 32 -0.26 -7.15 -2.02
C PHE A 32 0.75 -6.03 -1.69
N TRP A 33 1.79 -6.36 -0.93
CA TRP A 33 2.83 -5.40 -0.55
C TRP A 33 3.72 -4.98 -1.71
N PHE A 34 4.03 -5.89 -2.63
CA PHE A 34 4.77 -5.53 -3.84
C PHE A 34 4.01 -4.47 -4.63
N LEU A 35 2.74 -4.74 -4.98
CA LEU A 35 1.97 -3.82 -5.79
C LEU A 35 1.65 -2.52 -5.03
N GLY A 36 1.35 -2.60 -3.73
CA GLY A 36 1.14 -1.42 -2.88
C GLY A 36 2.36 -0.50 -2.80
N ASN A 37 3.57 -1.03 -2.99
CA ASN A 37 4.80 -0.24 -3.03
C ASN A 37 5.33 -0.02 -4.46
N PHE A 38 4.73 -0.64 -5.47
CA PHE A 38 5.13 -0.47 -6.86
C PHE A 38 4.33 0.67 -7.49
N THR A 39 4.71 1.89 -7.12
CA THR A 39 3.96 3.13 -7.38
C THR A 39 4.87 4.18 -8.02
N PHE A 40 4.28 5.22 -8.62
CA PHE A 40 5.08 6.32 -9.18
C PHE A 40 5.91 7.02 -8.12
N PHE A 41 5.37 7.21 -6.92
CA PHE A 41 6.11 7.87 -5.84
C PHE A 41 7.37 7.11 -5.44
N THR A 42 7.26 5.80 -5.20
CA THR A 42 8.39 4.96 -4.82
C THR A 42 9.41 4.80 -5.95
N MET A 43 8.95 4.77 -7.21
CA MET A 43 9.83 4.80 -8.37
C MET A 43 10.67 6.09 -8.43
N THR A 44 10.05 7.25 -8.21
CA THR A 44 10.75 8.55 -8.18
C THR A 44 11.79 8.62 -7.08
N ILE A 45 11.53 8.01 -5.90
CA ILE A 45 12.53 7.92 -4.82
C ILE A 45 13.81 7.18 -5.27
N GLY A 46 13.68 6.19 -6.16
CA GLY A 46 14.83 5.49 -6.74
C GLY A 46 15.83 6.42 -7.46
N PHE A 47 15.36 7.56 -7.98
CA PHE A 47 16.21 8.54 -8.67
C PHE A 47 16.93 9.51 -7.73
N VAL A 48 16.67 9.44 -6.41
CA VAL A 48 17.39 10.26 -5.42
C VAL A 48 18.89 9.92 -5.42
N GLY A 49 19.26 8.64 -5.52
CA GLY A 49 20.67 8.23 -5.54
C GLY A 49 21.47 8.88 -6.69
N PRO A 50 21.03 8.75 -7.95
CA PRO A 50 21.69 9.40 -9.08
C PRO A 50 21.69 10.93 -8.96
N SER A 51 20.65 11.55 -8.39
CA SER A 51 20.60 13.00 -8.19
C SER A 51 21.71 13.55 -7.27
N VAL A 52 22.26 12.70 -6.39
CA VAL A 52 23.40 13.03 -5.52
C VAL A 52 24.71 12.41 -6.01
N GLY A 53 24.74 11.91 -7.24
CA GLY A 53 25.95 11.38 -7.89
C GLY A 53 26.25 9.90 -7.64
N LEU A 54 25.33 9.13 -7.05
CA LEU A 54 25.52 7.69 -6.91
C LEU A 54 25.36 6.97 -8.26
N SER A 55 26.19 5.94 -8.49
CA SER A 55 25.95 5.02 -9.60
C SER A 55 24.69 4.18 -9.36
N ALA A 56 24.20 3.49 -10.40
CA ALA A 56 23.04 2.61 -10.28
C ALA A 56 23.24 1.53 -9.21
N LEU A 57 24.42 0.89 -9.17
CA LEU A 57 24.74 -0.13 -8.17
C LEU A 57 24.69 0.45 -6.74
N TRP A 58 25.32 1.61 -6.51
CA TRP A 58 25.34 2.23 -5.19
C TRP A 58 23.97 2.74 -4.76
N THR A 59 23.16 3.22 -5.70
CA THR A 59 21.75 3.58 -5.47
C THR A 59 20.94 2.38 -5.01
N ILE A 60 21.05 1.25 -5.72
CA ILE A 60 20.35 0.01 -5.39
C ILE A 60 20.77 -0.49 -4.01
N LEU A 61 22.08 -0.52 -3.73
CA LEU A 61 22.60 -0.97 -2.45
C LEU A 61 22.14 -0.07 -1.29
N ALA A 62 22.31 1.26 -1.41
CA ALA A 62 21.90 2.20 -0.38
C ALA A 62 20.37 2.15 -0.14
N GLY A 63 19.58 2.12 -1.21
CA GLY A 63 18.13 2.00 -1.13
C GLY A 63 17.68 0.69 -0.49
N THR A 64 18.26 -0.44 -0.91
CA THR A 64 17.93 -1.77 -0.36
C THR A 64 18.24 -1.83 1.13
N LEU A 65 19.44 -1.40 1.56
CA LEU A 65 19.83 -1.42 2.97
C LEU A 65 18.94 -0.48 3.82
N GLY A 66 18.64 0.71 3.31
CA GLY A 66 17.74 1.65 3.99
C GLY A 66 16.33 1.09 4.15
N ILE A 67 15.78 0.47 3.10
CA ILE A 67 14.47 -0.18 3.13
C ILE A 67 14.48 -1.37 4.10
N MET A 68 15.49 -2.24 4.04
CA MET A 68 15.60 -3.39 4.95
C MET A 68 15.68 -2.95 6.41
N PHE A 69 16.44 -1.91 6.70
CA PHE A 69 16.55 -1.36 8.05
C PHE A 69 15.22 -0.75 8.51
N GLY A 70 14.58 0.09 7.69
CA GLY A 70 13.31 0.73 8.04
C GLY A 70 12.15 -0.26 8.17
N THR A 71 12.14 -1.31 7.35
CA THR A 71 11.08 -2.34 7.36
C THR A 71 11.23 -3.32 8.52
N LEU A 72 12.40 -3.47 9.14
CA LEU A 72 12.60 -4.36 10.29
C LEU A 72 11.63 -4.06 11.44
N PHE A 73 11.51 -2.78 11.81
CA PHE A 73 10.60 -2.35 12.88
C PHE A 73 9.13 -2.57 12.50
N MET A 74 8.79 -2.29 11.24
CA MET A 74 7.44 -2.52 10.72
C MET A 74 7.09 -4.01 10.71
N ALA A 75 8.03 -4.89 10.39
CA ALA A 75 7.82 -6.34 10.38
C ALA A 75 7.43 -6.88 11.76
N PHE A 76 8.07 -6.39 12.84
CA PHE A 76 7.73 -6.77 14.20
C PHE A 76 6.35 -6.27 14.65
N HIS A 77 5.90 -5.12 14.15
CA HIS A 77 4.53 -4.65 14.41
C HIS A 77 3.50 -5.37 13.55
N GLY A 78 3.81 -5.59 12.27
CA GLY A 78 2.92 -6.26 11.32
C GLY A 78 2.59 -7.69 11.74
N SER A 79 3.52 -8.38 12.41
CA SER A 79 3.28 -9.73 12.94
C SER A 79 2.31 -9.75 14.14
N GLN A 80 2.12 -8.65 14.86
CA GLN A 80 1.23 -8.59 16.03
C GLN A 80 -0.24 -8.62 15.63
N GLY A 81 -0.61 -7.98 14.50
CA GLY A 81 -1.98 -7.96 13.95
C GLY A 81 -2.64 -9.34 13.87
N PRO A 82 -2.05 -10.29 13.13
CA PRO A 82 -2.60 -11.64 13.00
C PRO A 82 -2.72 -12.42 14.31
N HIS A 83 -1.86 -12.16 15.29
CA HIS A 83 -1.91 -12.84 16.60
C HIS A 83 -2.98 -12.23 17.51
N LEU A 84 -3.10 -10.90 17.52
CA LEU A 84 -4.02 -10.19 18.38
C LEU A 84 -5.42 -10.06 17.79
N GLY A 85 -5.60 -10.21 16.48
CA GLY A 85 -6.88 -10.00 15.79
C GLY A 85 -7.37 -8.55 15.87
N LEU A 86 -6.46 -7.60 16.11
CA LEU A 86 -6.77 -6.18 16.26
C LEU A 86 -6.00 -5.36 15.23
N PRO A 87 -6.56 -4.26 14.71
CA PRO A 87 -5.81 -3.35 13.85
C PRO A 87 -4.71 -2.61 14.61
N GLN A 88 -3.60 -2.30 13.94
CA GLN A 88 -2.43 -1.63 14.53
C GLN A 88 -2.78 -0.31 15.26
N MET A 89 -3.77 0.42 14.73
CA MET A 89 -4.27 1.68 15.30
C MET A 89 -4.93 1.51 16.67
N ILE A 90 -5.48 0.35 16.96
CA ILE A 90 -6.04 0.02 18.27
C ILE A 90 -4.95 -0.52 19.20
N GLN A 91 -4.04 -1.34 18.68
CA GLN A 91 -2.91 -1.88 19.45
C GLN A 91 -1.98 -0.79 19.99
N SER A 92 -1.77 0.29 19.23
CA SER A 92 -0.92 1.41 19.64
C SER A 92 -1.43 2.13 20.90
N ARG A 93 -2.71 1.94 21.29
CA ARG A 93 -3.23 2.43 22.58
C ARG A 93 -2.50 1.85 23.79
N ALA A 94 -1.96 0.64 23.70
CA ALA A 94 -1.17 0.06 24.79
C ALA A 94 0.15 0.79 25.01
N GLN A 95 0.72 1.41 23.95
CA GLN A 95 1.99 2.12 23.99
C GLN A 95 1.81 3.61 24.34
N PHE A 96 0.79 4.24 23.74
CA PHE A 96 0.58 5.69 23.84
C PHE A 96 -0.55 6.09 24.81
N GLY A 97 -1.31 5.12 25.33
CA GLY A 97 -2.48 5.37 26.17
C GLY A 97 -3.69 5.90 25.38
N TYR A 98 -4.81 6.12 26.09
CA TYR A 98 -6.10 6.49 25.49
C TYR A 98 -6.06 7.82 24.71
N ARG A 99 -5.30 8.83 25.19
CA ARG A 99 -5.19 10.14 24.54
C ARG A 99 -3.93 10.26 23.67
N GLY A 100 -2.80 9.71 24.11
CA GLY A 100 -1.54 9.85 23.37
C GLY A 100 -1.59 9.16 22.01
N VAL A 101 -2.43 8.13 21.85
CA VAL A 101 -2.61 7.44 20.56
C VAL A 101 -2.99 8.41 19.43
N ILE A 102 -3.69 9.51 19.74
CA ILE A 102 -4.12 10.51 18.74
C ILE A 102 -2.93 11.05 17.94
N LEU A 103 -1.76 11.21 18.56
CA LEU A 103 -0.55 11.64 17.86
C LEU A 103 -0.15 10.64 16.77
N ALA A 104 -0.14 9.35 17.10
CA ALA A 104 0.15 8.30 16.14
C ALA A 104 -0.92 8.25 15.04
N LEU A 105 -2.20 8.38 15.39
CA LEU A 105 -3.30 8.39 14.43
C LEU A 105 -3.18 9.55 13.41
N LEU A 106 -2.85 10.75 13.89
CA LEU A 106 -2.64 11.92 13.03
C LEU A 106 -1.42 11.75 12.12
N ALA A 107 -0.32 11.23 12.64
CA ALA A 107 0.86 10.93 11.84
C ALA A 107 0.55 9.90 10.74
N THR A 108 -0.18 8.84 11.07
CA THR A 108 -0.61 7.83 10.09
C THR A 108 -1.54 8.43 9.03
N LEU A 109 -2.52 9.25 9.43
CA LEU A 109 -3.41 9.94 8.49
C LEU A 109 -2.61 10.82 7.53
N PHE A 110 -1.68 11.62 8.07
CA PHE A 110 -0.84 12.50 7.27
C PHE A 110 0.01 11.74 6.27
N VAL A 111 0.68 10.65 6.70
CA VAL A 111 1.53 9.83 5.83
C VAL A 111 0.72 9.19 4.70
N PHE A 112 -0.42 8.56 5.01
CA PHE A 112 -1.23 7.90 3.98
C PHE A 112 -1.95 8.89 3.06
N ALA A 113 -2.42 10.02 3.59
CA ALA A 113 -2.97 11.10 2.75
C ALA A 113 -1.90 11.65 1.81
N GLY A 114 -0.71 11.98 2.34
CA GLY A 114 0.42 12.47 1.55
C GLY A 114 0.85 11.47 0.47
N PHE A 115 0.96 10.19 0.82
CA PHE A 115 1.31 9.13 -0.13
C PHE A 115 0.30 9.03 -1.28
N ASN A 116 -1.01 9.09 -0.99
CA ASN A 116 -2.05 9.05 -2.01
C ASN A 116 -2.06 10.33 -2.88
N ILE A 117 -1.92 11.50 -2.25
CA ILE A 117 -1.87 12.79 -2.96
C ILE A 117 -0.69 12.82 -3.94
N VAL A 118 0.51 12.46 -3.47
CA VAL A 118 1.71 12.49 -4.32
C VAL A 118 1.59 11.51 -5.47
N ASN A 119 1.09 10.29 -5.23
CA ASN A 119 0.86 9.33 -6.31
C ASN A 119 -0.14 9.84 -7.36
N LEU A 120 -1.26 10.42 -6.92
CA LEU A 120 -2.26 10.99 -7.82
C LEU A 120 -1.68 12.13 -8.65
N VAL A 121 -0.93 13.04 -8.02
CA VAL A 121 -0.27 14.18 -8.69
C VAL A 121 0.73 13.70 -9.74
N LEU A 122 1.60 12.75 -9.39
CA LEU A 122 2.59 12.21 -10.33
C LEU A 122 1.93 11.54 -11.54
N MET A 123 0.85 10.78 -11.32
CA MET A 123 0.12 10.13 -12.39
C MET A 123 -0.64 11.13 -13.29
N MET A 124 -1.28 12.16 -12.72
CA MET A 124 -1.89 13.24 -13.49
C MET A 124 -0.87 13.96 -14.37
N GLN A 125 0.29 14.31 -13.81
CA GLN A 125 1.36 14.99 -14.53
C GLN A 125 1.92 14.10 -15.64
N GLY A 126 2.23 12.83 -15.32
CA GLY A 126 2.78 11.89 -16.30
C GLY A 126 1.83 11.64 -17.48
N LEU A 127 0.55 11.42 -17.22
CA LEU A 127 -0.44 11.17 -18.28
C LEU A 127 -0.77 12.43 -19.10
N LYS A 128 -0.74 13.61 -18.48
CA LYS A 128 -0.85 14.87 -19.21
C LYS A 128 0.34 15.07 -20.14
N GLU A 129 1.56 14.82 -19.67
CA GLU A 129 2.78 15.03 -20.45
C GLU A 129 2.89 14.06 -21.62
N LEU A 130 2.61 12.77 -21.42
CA LEU A 130 2.74 11.75 -22.46
C LEU A 130 1.58 11.75 -23.46
N PHE A 131 0.35 11.99 -23.00
CA PHE A 131 -0.86 11.74 -23.79
C PHE A 131 -1.80 12.95 -23.89
N GLY A 132 -1.46 14.07 -23.24
CA GLY A 132 -2.33 15.26 -23.22
C GLY A 132 -3.61 15.07 -22.41
N PHE A 133 -3.68 14.07 -21.53
CA PHE A 133 -4.89 13.81 -20.75
C PHE A 133 -5.20 14.94 -19.77
N ASP A 134 -6.49 15.27 -19.65
CA ASP A 134 -6.97 16.25 -18.69
C ASP A 134 -6.75 15.75 -17.25
N PRO A 135 -6.04 16.52 -16.38
CA PRO A 135 -5.74 16.10 -15.02
C PRO A 135 -6.98 15.79 -14.17
N LEU A 136 -8.07 16.56 -14.32
CA LEU A 136 -9.28 16.34 -13.54
C LEU A 136 -9.92 15.00 -13.92
N THR A 137 -9.96 14.68 -15.21
CA THR A 137 -10.44 13.40 -15.72
C THR A 137 -9.62 12.24 -15.16
N VAL A 138 -8.29 12.34 -15.20
CA VAL A 138 -7.39 11.33 -14.61
C VAL A 138 -7.65 11.18 -13.11
N ALA A 139 -7.81 12.29 -12.38
CA ALA A 139 -8.09 12.26 -10.96
C ALA A 139 -9.36 11.48 -10.64
N LEU A 140 -10.45 11.76 -11.35
CA LEU A 140 -11.74 11.09 -11.14
C LEU A 140 -11.68 9.60 -11.52
N VAL A 141 -11.07 9.28 -12.67
CA VAL A 141 -10.98 7.90 -13.17
C VAL A 141 -10.17 7.00 -12.24
N VAL A 142 -9.21 7.54 -11.48
CA VAL A 142 -8.45 6.72 -10.53
C VAL A 142 -9.03 6.76 -9.12
N THR A 143 -9.45 7.92 -8.64
CA THR A 143 -9.94 8.05 -7.25
C THR A 143 -11.29 7.36 -7.05
N VAL A 144 -12.23 7.46 -8.00
CA VAL A 144 -13.57 6.87 -7.83
C VAL A 144 -13.50 5.34 -7.71
N PRO A 145 -12.84 4.60 -8.62
CA PRO A 145 -12.69 3.15 -8.46
C PRO A 145 -11.88 2.75 -7.22
N ALA A 146 -10.83 3.52 -6.87
CA ALA A 146 -10.05 3.27 -5.66
C ALA A 146 -10.91 3.42 -4.39
N THR A 147 -11.76 4.45 -4.31
CA THR A 147 -12.71 4.63 -3.21
C THR A 147 -13.73 3.50 -3.15
N VAL A 148 -14.26 3.06 -4.29
CA VAL A 148 -15.17 1.90 -4.34
C VAL A 148 -14.48 0.64 -3.81
N LEU A 149 -13.24 0.36 -4.24
CA LEU A 149 -12.47 -0.78 -3.74
C LEU A 149 -12.19 -0.67 -2.23
N ALA A 150 -11.90 0.53 -1.73
CA ALA A 150 -11.71 0.76 -0.30
C ALA A 150 -12.99 0.49 0.51
N ILE A 151 -14.18 0.81 -0.04
CA ILE A 151 -15.47 0.51 0.59
C ILE A 151 -15.73 -1.00 0.60
N LEU A 152 -15.41 -1.71 -0.49
CA LEU A 152 -15.60 -3.15 -0.60
C LEU A 152 -14.70 -3.94 0.37
N GLY A 153 -13.53 -3.40 0.71
CA GLY A 153 -12.68 -3.89 1.79
C GLY A 153 -11.72 -5.02 1.41
N HIS A 154 -11.28 -5.77 2.43
CA HIS A 154 -10.11 -6.64 2.41
C HIS A 154 -10.04 -7.61 1.21
N ASP A 155 -11.08 -8.43 1.02
CA ASP A 155 -11.05 -9.51 0.02
C ASP A 155 -10.97 -8.98 -1.41
N TRP A 156 -11.70 -7.90 -1.69
CA TRP A 156 -11.68 -7.22 -2.98
C TRP A 156 -10.33 -6.57 -3.26
N MET A 157 -9.69 -5.98 -2.25
CA MET A 157 -8.33 -5.44 -2.40
C MET A 157 -7.33 -6.57 -2.74
N HIS A 158 -7.33 -7.66 -1.97
CA HIS A 158 -6.42 -8.79 -2.23
C HIS A 158 -6.63 -9.41 -3.62
N ARG A 159 -7.88 -9.56 -4.06
CA ARG A 159 -8.19 -10.06 -5.41
C ARG A 159 -7.72 -9.09 -6.49
N SER A 160 -8.02 -7.80 -6.35
CA SER A 160 -7.66 -6.77 -7.32
C SER A 160 -6.15 -6.62 -7.46
N PHE A 161 -5.41 -6.65 -6.34
CA PHE A 161 -3.97 -6.51 -6.34
C PHE A 161 -3.28 -7.72 -6.98
N LYS A 162 -3.81 -8.94 -6.82
CA LYS A 162 -3.31 -10.11 -7.53
C LYS A 162 -3.43 -9.94 -9.05
N TRP A 163 -4.58 -9.50 -9.55
CA TRP A 163 -4.78 -9.28 -11.00
C TRP A 163 -3.92 -8.14 -11.53
N ALA A 164 -3.84 -7.04 -10.81
CA ALA A 164 -3.01 -5.91 -11.19
C ALA A 164 -1.51 -6.27 -11.19
N LEU A 165 -1.05 -7.16 -10.30
CA LEU A 165 0.31 -7.71 -10.35
C LEU A 165 0.57 -8.50 -11.65
N PHE A 166 -0.35 -9.40 -12.02
CA PHE A 166 -0.22 -10.20 -13.24
C PHE A 166 -0.25 -9.34 -14.51
N LEU A 167 -0.92 -8.20 -14.47
CA LEU A 167 -0.95 -7.24 -15.58
C LEU A 167 0.30 -6.36 -15.62
N SER A 168 0.77 -5.87 -14.46
CA SER A 168 1.84 -4.89 -14.39
C SER A 168 3.21 -5.49 -14.71
N ILE A 169 3.54 -6.68 -14.20
CA ILE A 169 4.87 -7.29 -14.41
C ILE A 169 5.20 -7.45 -15.91
N PRO A 170 4.34 -8.04 -16.77
CA PRO A 170 4.63 -8.16 -18.20
C PRO A 170 4.78 -6.81 -18.90
N LEU A 171 3.92 -5.83 -18.57
CA LEU A 171 3.98 -4.49 -19.16
C LEU A 171 5.32 -3.81 -18.85
N TYR A 172 5.77 -3.85 -17.60
CA TYR A 172 7.05 -3.27 -17.20
C TYR A 172 8.23 -4.04 -17.79
N GLY A 173 8.14 -5.36 -17.89
CA GLY A 173 9.13 -6.19 -18.58
C GLY A 173 9.29 -5.77 -20.05
N LEU A 174 8.18 -5.52 -20.75
CA LEU A 174 8.21 -5.03 -22.13
C LEU A 174 8.83 -3.63 -22.22
N VAL A 175 8.43 -2.69 -21.35
CA VAL A 175 8.97 -1.32 -21.34
C VAL A 175 10.47 -1.30 -21.01
N THR A 176 10.94 -2.22 -20.17
CA THR A 176 12.36 -2.31 -19.80
C THR A 176 13.23 -2.86 -20.95
N LEU A 177 12.63 -3.64 -21.86
CA LEU A 177 13.33 -4.25 -23.00
C LEU A 177 13.24 -3.43 -24.29
N ALA A 178 12.31 -2.46 -24.38
CA ALA A 178 12.10 -1.59 -25.53
C ALA A 178 13.07 -0.39 -25.51
#